data_AF-A0A528MSS7-F1
#
_entry.id   AF-A0A528MSS7-F1
#
_cell.length_a   1.000
_cell.length_b   1.000
_cell.length_c   1.000
_cell.angle_alpha   90.00
_cell.angle_beta   90.00
_cell.angle_gamma   90.00
#
_symmetry.space_group_name_H-M   'P 1'
#
loop_
_entity.id
_entity.type
_entity.pdbx_description
1 polymer ?
#
loop_
_entity_poly.entity_id
_entity_poly.type
_entity_poly.pdbx_seq_one_letter_code
_entity_poly.pdbx_strand_id
1 'polypeptide(L)'
;MELDDLALSVTKFWRDAGEHSWFEKNDAFDAEFRNRFLDLHYAAARRECDHWSEHAEGSLALMILLDQFPRNCFRGTGHMYATDPLARHFAEKAIAAGQDLALDEELRVFLYLPYE
;
A
#
# COMPACT_ATOMS: atom_id res chain seq x y z
N MET A 1 13.11 15.50 -4.81
CA MET A 1 11.87 15.52 -5.60
C MET A 1 10.72 15.69 -4.62
N GLU A 2 9.69 16.45 -4.98
CA GLU A 2 8.51 16.60 -4.12
C GLU A 2 7.68 15.31 -4.20
N LEU A 3 7.16 14.85 -3.07
CA LEU A 3 6.34 13.63 -3.03
C LEU A 3 4.97 13.92 -3.64
N ASP A 4 4.47 13.00 -4.45
CA ASP A 4 3.19 13.11 -5.15
C ASP A 4 2.01 13.20 -4.16
N ASP A 5 1.12 14.18 -4.35
CA ASP A 5 -0.10 14.37 -3.56
C ASP A 5 -1.00 13.12 -3.55
N LEU A 6 -0.99 12.34 -4.63
CA LEU A 6 -1.73 11.08 -4.70
C LEU A 6 -1.19 10.05 -3.71
N ALA A 7 0.14 9.93 -3.58
CA ALA A 7 0.75 9.03 -2.61
C ALA A 7 0.37 9.43 -1.17
N LEU A 8 0.46 10.73 -0.86
CA LEU A 8 0.05 11.28 0.43
C LEU A 8 -1.44 11.06 0.71
N SER A 9 -2.29 11.11 -0.31
CA SER A 9 -3.73 10.85 -0.16
C SER A 9 -4.02 9.41 0.25
N VAL A 10 -3.23 8.44 -0.22
CA VAL A 10 -3.32 7.03 0.15
C VAL A 10 -2.88 6.82 1.59
N THR A 11 -1.69 7.32 1.96
CA THR A 11 -1.17 7.12 3.32
C THR A 11 -2.00 7.86 4.35
N LYS A 12 -2.52 9.05 4.02
CA LYS A 12 -3.47 9.77 4.86
C LYS A 12 -4.75 8.97 5.09
N PHE A 13 -5.37 8.45 4.03
CA PHE A 13 -6.58 7.63 4.16
C PHE A 13 -6.33 6.42 5.07
N TRP A 14 -5.19 5.76 4.90
CA TRP A 14 -4.83 4.60 5.71
C TRP A 14 -4.63 4.95 7.18
N ARG A 15 -3.92 6.05 7.46
CA ARG A 15 -3.72 6.58 8.82
C ARG A 15 -5.04 6.98 9.47
N ASP A 16 -5.92 7.67 8.75
CA ASP A 16 -7.23 8.10 9.25
C ASP A 16 -8.13 6.89 9.60
N ALA A 17 -7.96 5.76 8.92
CA ALA A 17 -8.71 4.52 9.19
C ALA A 17 -8.27 3.79 10.47
N GLY A 18 -6.97 3.83 10.78
CA GLY A 18 -6.36 3.24 11.99
C GLY A 18 -6.35 1.72 12.05
N GLU A 19 -5.64 1.18 13.05
CA GLU A 19 -5.34 -0.25 13.23
C GLU A 19 -6.57 -1.16 13.17
N HIS A 20 -7.68 -0.74 13.80
CA HIS A 20 -8.92 -1.51 13.82
C HIS A 20 -9.47 -1.77 12.41
N SER A 21 -9.30 -0.83 11.49
CA SER A 21 -9.77 -0.95 10.10
C SER A 21 -8.81 -1.74 9.21
N TRP A 22 -7.52 -1.82 9.56
CA TRP A 22 -6.50 -2.49 8.73
C TRP A 22 -6.65 -4.01 8.76
N PHE A 23 -6.95 -4.57 9.95
CA PHE A 23 -6.91 -6.02 10.18
C PHE A 23 -8.30 -6.66 10.31
N GLU A 24 -9.34 -5.88 10.59
CA GLU A 24 -10.70 -6.40 10.65
C GLU A 24 -11.42 -6.31 9.30
N LYS A 25 -12.22 -7.33 9.00
CA LYS A 25 -13.08 -7.28 7.83
C LYS A 25 -14.19 -6.26 8.06
N ASN A 26 -14.19 -5.19 7.29
CA ASN A 26 -15.21 -4.16 7.30
C ASN A 26 -15.66 -3.85 5.87
N ASP A 27 -16.85 -4.32 5.49
CA ASP A 27 -17.37 -4.17 4.11
C ASP A 27 -17.57 -2.71 3.70
N ALA A 28 -17.85 -1.80 4.65
CA ALA A 28 -18.00 -0.37 4.36
C ALA A 28 -16.64 0.27 4.06
N PHE A 29 -15.63 -0.06 4.85
CA PHE A 29 -14.25 0.38 4.60
C PHE A 29 -13.72 -0.18 3.28
N ASP A 30 -13.90 -1.48 3.03
CA ASP A 30 -13.46 -2.14 1.79
C ASP A 30 -14.12 -1.47 0.56
N ALA A 31 -15.40 -1.09 0.65
CA ALA A 31 -16.10 -0.39 -0.43
C ALA A 31 -15.56 1.04 -0.64
N GLU A 32 -15.32 1.81 0.43
CA GLU A 32 -14.74 3.15 0.33
C GLU A 32 -13.32 3.09 -0.25
N PHE A 33 -12.49 2.19 0.26
CA PHE A 33 -11.12 1.99 -0.16
C PHE A 33 -11.06 1.64 -1.66
N ARG A 34 -11.93 0.72 -2.11
CA ARG A 34 -12.09 0.38 -3.52
C ARG A 34 -12.52 1.58 -4.36
N ASN A 35 -13.57 2.29 -3.97
CA ASN A 35 -14.10 3.41 -4.75
C ASN A 35 -13.08 4.53 -4.94
N ARG A 36 -12.22 4.74 -3.94
CA ARG A 36 -11.26 5.84 -3.95
C ARG A 36 -9.96 5.52 -4.70
N PHE A 37 -9.48 4.28 -4.64
CA PHE A 37 -8.12 3.95 -5.12
C PHE A 37 -8.03 2.81 -6.12
N LEU A 38 -9.14 2.29 -6.66
CA LEU A 38 -9.10 1.21 -7.66
C LEU A 38 -8.23 1.58 -8.88
N ASP A 39 -8.41 2.77 -9.44
CA ASP A 39 -7.63 3.21 -10.60
C ASP A 39 -6.14 3.37 -10.25
N LEU A 40 -5.85 3.78 -9.03
CA LEU A 40 -4.49 3.96 -8.54
C LEU A 40 -3.79 2.63 -8.23
N HIS A 41 -4.53 1.63 -7.71
CA HIS A 41 -4.05 0.25 -7.63
C HIS A 41 -3.63 -0.26 -9.02
N TYR A 42 -4.47 -0.03 -10.04
CA TYR A 42 -4.12 -0.43 -11.40
C TYR A 42 -2.94 0.36 -11.98
N ALA A 43 -2.82 1.65 -11.69
CA ALA A 43 -1.67 2.47 -12.11
C ALA A 43 -0.37 1.96 -11.48
N ALA A 44 -0.38 1.67 -10.17
CA ALA A 44 0.76 1.07 -9.48
C ALA A 44 1.11 -0.31 -10.07
N ALA A 45 0.10 -1.16 -10.34
CA ALA A 45 0.29 -2.47 -10.96
C ALA A 45 0.86 -2.37 -12.39
N ARG A 46 0.56 -1.28 -13.13
CA ARG A 46 1.14 -0.95 -14.44
C ARG A 46 2.49 -0.24 -14.37
N ARG A 47 3.09 -0.10 -13.18
CA ARG A 47 4.41 0.53 -12.96
C ARG A 47 4.45 2.05 -13.23
N GLU A 48 3.29 2.70 -13.20
CA GLU A 48 3.19 4.16 -13.42
C GLU A 48 3.61 4.96 -12.17
N CYS A 49 3.61 4.31 -11.00
CA CYS A 49 3.92 4.92 -9.69
C CYS A 49 5.32 4.55 -9.16
N ASP A 50 6.21 3.96 -9.97
CA ASP A 50 7.52 3.46 -9.52
C ASP A 50 8.38 4.51 -8.81
N HIS A 51 8.30 5.76 -9.24
CA HIS A 51 9.04 6.90 -8.69
C HIS A 51 8.68 7.20 -7.22
N TRP A 52 7.51 6.74 -6.73
CA TRP A 52 7.14 6.87 -5.32
C TRP A 52 8.09 6.10 -4.39
N SER A 53 8.73 5.03 -4.89
CA SER A 53 9.68 4.24 -4.12
C SER A 53 10.96 4.99 -3.71
N GLU A 54 11.16 6.21 -4.22
CA GLU A 54 12.28 7.08 -3.83
C GLU A 54 12.05 7.76 -2.46
N HIS A 55 10.85 7.64 -1.88
CA HIS A 55 10.46 8.23 -0.60
C HIS A 55 9.79 7.21 0.31
N ALA A 56 9.99 7.32 1.63
CA ALA A 56 9.40 6.39 2.61
C ALA A 56 7.86 6.36 2.57
N GLU A 57 7.22 7.53 2.58
CA GLU A 57 5.75 7.65 2.45
C GLU A 57 5.25 7.13 1.09
N GLY A 58 6.01 7.33 0.01
CA GLY A 58 5.66 6.80 -1.31
C GLY A 58 5.76 5.27 -1.37
N SER A 59 6.79 4.69 -0.75
CA SER A 59 6.89 3.23 -0.57
C SER A 59 5.75 2.67 0.28
N LEU A 60 5.35 3.35 1.35
CA LEU A 60 4.16 2.97 2.13
C LEU A 60 2.89 3.01 1.26
N ALA A 61 2.69 4.06 0.46
CA ALA A 61 1.56 4.12 -0.47
C ALA A 61 1.55 2.95 -1.47
N LEU A 62 2.72 2.56 -1.98
CA LEU A 62 2.86 1.38 -2.83
C LEU A 62 2.49 0.09 -2.09
N MET A 63 2.85 -0.07 -0.81
CA MET A 63 2.44 -1.24 -0.01
C MET A 63 0.93 -1.28 0.18
N ILE A 64 0.32 -0.14 0.50
CA ILE A 64 -1.13 -0.04 0.66
C ILE A 64 -1.84 -0.40 -0.64
N LEU A 65 -1.34 0.04 -1.80
CA LEU A 65 -1.97 -0.22 -3.09
C LEU A 65 -1.70 -1.62 -3.65
N LEU A 66 -0.53 -2.21 -3.41
CA LEU A 66 -0.12 -3.47 -4.04
C LEU A 66 -0.29 -4.69 -3.14
N ASP A 67 -0.32 -4.50 -1.83
CA ASP A 67 -0.41 -5.58 -0.84
C ASP A 67 -1.75 -5.52 -0.06
N GLN A 68 -2.08 -4.36 0.51
CA GLN A 68 -3.30 -4.24 1.34
C GLN A 68 -4.58 -4.16 0.49
N PHE A 69 -4.60 -3.30 -0.54
CA PHE A 69 -5.75 -3.10 -1.41
C PHE A 69 -6.29 -4.41 -2.01
N PRO A 70 -5.48 -5.33 -2.56
CA PRO A 70 -5.99 -6.61 -3.04
C PRO A 70 -6.64 -7.48 -1.96
N ARG A 71 -6.07 -7.49 -0.74
CA ARG A 71 -6.57 -8.27 0.40
C ARG A 71 -7.94 -7.76 0.90
N ASN A 72 -8.14 -6.45 0.87
CA ASN A 72 -9.43 -5.81 1.17
C ASN A 72 -10.43 -5.95 0.00
N CYS A 73 -10.05 -5.51 -1.20
CA CYS A 73 -10.98 -5.23 -2.29
C CYS A 73 -11.25 -6.42 -3.22
N PHE A 74 -10.42 -7.47 -3.21
CA PHE A 74 -10.55 -8.64 -4.07
C PHE A 74 -10.70 -9.96 -3.29
N ARG A 75 -11.16 -9.87 -2.04
CA ARG A 75 -11.29 -10.99 -1.11
C ARG A 75 -11.97 -12.23 -1.72
N GLY A 76 -11.38 -13.40 -1.51
CA GLY A 76 -11.91 -14.68 -2.00
C GLY A 76 -11.64 -14.94 -3.49
N THR A 77 -10.78 -14.16 -4.13
CA THR A 77 -10.41 -14.33 -5.54
C THR A 77 -8.90 -14.48 -5.71
N GLY A 78 -8.45 -15.05 -6.84
CA GLY A 78 -7.03 -15.09 -7.17
C GLY A 78 -6.38 -13.72 -7.35
N HIS A 79 -7.17 -12.66 -7.57
CA HIS A 79 -6.66 -11.28 -7.68
C HIS A 79 -6.08 -10.74 -6.37
N MET A 80 -6.38 -11.34 -5.23
CA MET A 80 -5.75 -10.99 -3.95
C MET A 80 -4.23 -11.09 -4.00
N TYR A 81 -3.69 -12.00 -4.83
CA TYR A 81 -2.28 -12.34 -4.87
C TYR A 81 -1.57 -11.85 -6.14
N ALA A 82 -2.31 -11.19 -7.05
CA ALA A 82 -1.83 -10.88 -8.39
C ALA A 82 -0.67 -9.88 -8.39
N THR A 83 -0.61 -9.01 -7.38
CA THR A 83 0.41 -7.95 -7.24
C THR A 83 1.48 -8.26 -6.19
N ASP A 84 1.40 -9.40 -5.48
CA ASP A 84 2.36 -9.77 -4.42
C ASP A 84 3.83 -9.78 -4.88
N PRO A 85 4.18 -10.29 -6.09
CA PRO A 85 5.57 -10.22 -6.57
C PRO A 85 6.06 -8.78 -6.71
N LEU A 86 5.17 -7.85 -7.10
CA LEU A 86 5.51 -6.44 -7.26
C LEU A 86 5.57 -5.71 -5.90
N ALA A 87 4.68 -6.04 -4.97
CA ALA A 87 4.74 -5.55 -3.60
C ALA A 87 6.09 -5.92 -2.96
N ARG A 88 6.52 -7.19 -3.07
CA ARG A 88 7.83 -7.65 -2.58
C ARG A 88 9.00 -6.89 -3.20
N HIS A 89 8.94 -6.61 -4.51
CA HIS A 89 9.98 -5.83 -5.19
C HIS A 89 10.15 -4.43 -4.57
N PHE A 90 9.05 -3.74 -4.29
CA PHE A 90 9.12 -2.41 -3.68
C PHE A 90 9.45 -2.43 -2.19
N ALA A 91 8.96 -3.43 -1.46
CA ALA A 91 9.36 -3.66 -0.07
C ALA A 91 10.88 -3.83 0.06
N GLU A 92 11.49 -4.65 -0.81
CA GLU A 92 12.94 -4.87 -0.82
C GLU A 92 13.70 -3.58 -1.08
N LYS A 93 13.27 -2.77 -2.06
CA LYS A 93 13.87 -1.47 -2.33
C LYS A 93 13.77 -0.52 -1.13
N ALA A 94 12.60 -0.47 -0.48
CA ALA A 94 12.37 0.42 0.65
C ALA A 94 13.23 0.06 1.85
N ILE A 95 13.31 -1.23 2.20
CA ILE A 95 14.14 -1.74 3.30
C ILE A 95 15.62 -1.54 2.99
N ALA A 96 16.08 -1.82 1.76
CA ALA A 96 17.46 -1.58 1.36
C ALA A 96 17.87 -0.09 1.44
N ALA A 97 16.90 0.81 1.26
CA ALA A 97 17.08 2.25 1.42
C ALA A 97 16.89 2.76 2.88
N GLY A 98 16.58 1.87 3.83
CA GLY A 98 16.31 2.22 5.24
C GLY A 98 15.03 3.04 5.46
N GLN A 99 14.10 2.99 4.51
CA GLN A 99 12.87 3.79 4.54
C GLN A 99 11.87 3.28 5.59
N ASP A 100 11.93 2.01 5.93
CA ASP A 100 11.14 1.39 6.99
C ASP A 100 11.38 2.04 8.35
N LEU A 101 12.63 2.42 8.63
CA LEU A 101 12.99 3.13 9.87
C LEU A 101 12.59 4.61 9.85
N ALA A 102 12.24 5.17 8.69
CA ALA A 102 11.76 6.54 8.56
C ALA A 102 10.23 6.66 8.76
N LEU A 103 9.51 5.54 8.77
CA LEU A 103 8.07 5.49 9.07
C LEU A 103 7.83 5.34 10.57
N ASP A 104 6.62 5.75 10.98
CA ASP A 104 6.10 5.46 12.32
C ASP A 104 6.05 3.94 12.53
N GLU A 105 6.32 3.52 13.78
CA GLU A 105 6.47 2.11 14.13
C GLU A 105 5.24 1.26 13.73
N GLU A 106 4.04 1.79 13.93
CA GLU A 106 2.77 1.13 13.60
C GLU A 106 2.60 0.89 12.10
N LEU A 107 3.23 1.70 11.24
CA LEU A 107 3.12 1.59 9.79
C LEU A 107 4.26 0.80 9.16
N ARG A 108 5.36 0.62 9.90
CA ARG A 108 6.52 -0.13 9.43
C ARG A 108 6.17 -1.56 9.04
N VAL A 109 5.21 -2.17 9.74
CA VAL A 109 4.72 -3.53 9.47
C VAL A 109 4.30 -3.73 8.01
N PHE A 110 3.74 -2.71 7.36
CA PHE A 110 3.27 -2.81 5.96
C PHE A 110 4.41 -2.99 4.95
N LEU A 111 5.65 -2.65 5.29
CA LEU A 111 6.82 -2.96 4.46
C LEU A 111 7.32 -4.40 4.66
N TYR A 112 6.86 -5.10 5.68
CA TYR A 112 7.26 -6.47 5.99
C TYR A 112 6.20 -7.51 5.59
N LEU A 113 4.91 -7.16 5.61
CA LEU A 113 3.81 -8.05 5.21
C LEU A 113 3.95 -8.71 3.84
N PRO A 114 4.57 -8.09 2.81
CA PRO A 114 4.76 -8.78 1.52
C PRO A 114 5.61 -10.05 1.58
N TYR A 115 6.35 -10.28 2.68
CA TYR A 115 7.18 -11.48 2.86
C TYR A 115 6.49 -12.63 3.60
N GLU A 116 5.29 -12.40 4.15
CA GLU A 116 4.48 -13.40 4.86
C GLU A 116 3.50 -14.13 3.93
#